data_AF-A0A2S9IX92-F1
#
_entry.id   AF-A0A2S9IX92-F1
#
_cell.length_a   1.000
_cell.length_b   1.000
_cell.length_c   1.000
_cell.angle_alpha   90.00
_cell.angle_beta   90.00
_cell.angle_gamma   90.00
#
_symmetry.space_group_name_H-M   'P 1'
#
loop_
_entity.id
_entity.type
_entity.pdbx_description
1 polymer ?
#
loop_
_entity_poly.entity_id
_entity_poly.type
_entity_poly.pdbx_seq_one_letter_code
_entity_poly.pdbx_strand_id
1 'polypeptide(L)'
;MEHYDRLDADQLMSSVLSHYKAMWKPLIEPLIIRQSSDETASSLVLEGSALLPDHAVQVLTDRVFAAWLTASEDLIRNRIYAESRYSEMVPFGRKLVDRFLDRTLAFNHFIRSEVVRLSLPNIDVGEDVSEEELALRCLEMMGPNT
;
A
#
# COMPACT_ATOMS: atom_id res chain seq x y z
N MET A 1 27.72 3.59 -2.98
CA MET A 1 26.44 4.06 -2.42
C MET A 1 26.03 5.34 -3.14
N GLU A 2 25.92 5.30 -4.48
CA GLU A 2 25.76 6.48 -5.36
C GLU A 2 24.84 6.17 -6.56
N HIS A 3 23.70 5.51 -6.33
CA HIS A 3 22.71 5.25 -7.40
C HIS A 3 21.34 5.89 -7.16
N TYR A 4 21.11 6.47 -5.97
CA TYR A 4 19.83 7.10 -5.62
C TYR A 4 19.73 8.57 -6.04
N ASP A 5 20.79 9.16 -6.60
CA ASP A 5 20.86 10.59 -6.90
C ASP A 5 20.51 10.98 -8.35
N ARG A 6 20.15 10.01 -9.20
CA ARG A 6 20.09 10.22 -10.66
C ARG A 6 18.83 9.75 -11.38
N LEU A 7 17.87 9.15 -10.69
CA LEU A 7 16.61 8.72 -11.31
C LEU A 7 15.52 9.72 -10.97
N ASP A 8 14.82 10.17 -12.01
CA ASP A 8 13.59 10.96 -11.88
C ASP A 8 12.55 10.16 -11.06
N ALA A 9 11.67 10.84 -10.33
CA ALA A 9 10.69 10.21 -9.45
C ALA A 9 9.84 9.16 -10.19
N ASP A 10 9.51 9.44 -11.45
CA ASP A 10 8.79 8.54 -12.35
C ASP A 10 9.58 7.27 -12.72
N GLN A 11 10.90 7.39 -12.90
CA GLN A 11 11.76 6.25 -13.20
C GLN A 11 11.94 5.36 -11.97
N LEU A 12 12.07 5.95 -10.78
CA LEU A 12 12.07 5.22 -9.51
C LEU A 12 10.73 4.50 -9.30
N MET A 13 9.62 5.17 -9.57
CA MET A 13 8.29 4.57 -9.46
C MET A 13 8.13 3.38 -10.42
N SER A 14 8.48 3.56 -11.69
CA SER A 14 8.39 2.50 -12.70
C SER A 14 9.26 1.29 -12.33
N SER A 15 10.48 1.51 -11.82
CA SER A 15 11.35 0.44 -11.36
C SER A 15 10.75 -0.33 -10.18
N VAL A 16 10.16 0.38 -9.21
CA VAL A 16 9.52 -0.24 -8.03
C VAL A 16 8.29 -1.05 -8.44
N LEU A 17 7.42 -0.49 -9.28
CA LEU A 17 6.23 -1.21 -9.79
C LEU A 17 6.63 -2.44 -10.58
N SER A 18 7.68 -2.35 -11.41
CA SER A 18 8.20 -3.51 -12.17
C SER A 18 8.70 -4.60 -11.24
N HIS A 19 9.40 -4.23 -10.17
CA HIS A 19 9.86 -5.18 -9.14
C HIS A 19 8.68 -5.86 -8.43
N TYR A 20 7.66 -5.11 -8.02
CA TYR A 20 6.46 -5.69 -7.38
C TYR A 20 5.73 -6.65 -8.31
N LYS A 21 5.57 -6.29 -9.59
CA LYS A 21 4.96 -7.18 -10.59
C LYS A 21 5.75 -8.48 -10.76
N ALA A 22 7.08 -8.41 -10.75
CA ALA A 22 7.94 -9.58 -10.85
C ALA A 22 7.82 -10.52 -9.61
N MET A 23 7.48 -9.98 -8.45
CA MET A 23 7.26 -10.77 -7.23
C MET A 23 5.90 -11.49 -7.19
N TRP A 24 4.89 -10.96 -7.88
CA TRP A 24 3.50 -11.42 -7.72
C TRP A 24 3.32 -12.91 -7.99
N LYS A 25 3.62 -13.35 -9.23
CA LYS A 25 3.44 -14.74 -9.67
C LYS A 25 4.30 -15.76 -8.91
N PRO A 26 5.59 -15.52 -8.64
CA PRO A 26 6.40 -16.52 -7.96
C PRO A 26 6.18 -16.59 -6.44
N LEU A 27 5.72 -15.51 -5.80
CA LEU A 27 5.69 -15.43 -4.33
C LEU A 27 4.28 -15.20 -3.78
N ILE A 28 3.59 -14.15 -4.21
CA ILE A 28 2.37 -13.67 -3.54
C ILE A 28 1.15 -14.53 -3.93
N GLU A 29 0.93 -14.72 -5.23
CA GLU A 29 -0.23 -15.45 -5.74
C GLU A 29 -0.29 -16.91 -5.25
N PRO A 30 0.81 -17.70 -5.26
CA PRO A 30 0.79 -19.06 -4.75
C PRO A 30 0.46 -19.15 -3.25
N LEU A 31 0.89 -18.15 -2.46
CA LEU A 31 0.56 -18.10 -1.03
C LEU A 31 -0.93 -17.89 -0.81
N ILE A 32 -1.54 -16.94 -1.54
CA ILE A 32 -2.98 -16.67 -1.48
C ILE A 32 -3.76 -17.92 -1.90
N ILE A 33 -3.44 -18.52 -3.05
CA ILE A 33 -4.14 -19.70 -3.57
C ILE A 33 -4.04 -20.88 -2.60
N ARG A 34 -2.83 -21.16 -2.08
CA ARG A 34 -2.63 -22.23 -1.10
C ARG A 34 -3.48 -22.02 0.13
N GLN A 35 -3.47 -20.79 0.66
CA GLN A 35 -4.19 -20.43 1.87
C GLN A 35 -5.70 -20.47 1.69
N SER A 36 -6.22 -19.99 0.56
CA SER A 36 -7.66 -19.93 0.30
C SER A 36 -8.28 -21.29 -0.03
N SER A 37 -7.46 -22.25 -0.48
CA SER A 37 -7.90 -23.60 -0.87
C SER A 37 -7.90 -24.60 0.29
N ASP A 38 -7.27 -24.28 1.42
CA ASP A 38 -7.22 -25.15 2.61
C ASP A 38 -8.20 -24.68 3.67
N GLU A 39 -9.31 -25.40 3.83
CA GLU A 39 -10.36 -25.05 4.80
C GLU A 39 -9.92 -25.21 6.26
N THR A 40 -8.80 -25.90 6.49
CA THR A 40 -8.25 -26.14 7.83
C THR A 40 -7.15 -25.15 8.20
N ALA A 41 -6.68 -24.35 7.23
CA ALA A 41 -5.65 -23.37 7.47
C ALA A 41 -6.19 -22.17 8.25
N SER A 42 -5.41 -21.69 9.23
CA SER A 42 -5.71 -20.47 9.97
C SER A 42 -5.69 -19.25 9.05
N SER A 43 -6.52 -18.24 9.32
CA SER A 43 -6.52 -16.98 8.56
C SER A 43 -5.13 -16.35 8.41
N LEU A 44 -4.88 -15.73 7.26
CA LEU A 44 -3.62 -15.08 6.91
C LEU A 44 -3.90 -13.63 6.53
N VAL A 45 -3.12 -12.70 7.09
CA VAL A 45 -3.08 -11.31 6.66
C VAL A 45 -1.77 -11.08 5.91
N LEU A 46 -1.88 -10.57 4.68
CA LEU A 46 -0.74 -10.12 3.89
C LEU A 46 -0.74 -8.59 3.86
N GLU A 47 0.39 -7.99 4.21
CA GLU A 47 0.61 -6.55 4.14
C GLU A 47 1.80 -6.21 3.25
N GLY A 48 1.74 -5.05 2.59
CA GLY A 48 2.85 -4.53 1.81
C GLY A 48 2.43 -3.87 0.50
N SER A 49 3.29 -2.98 0.00
CA SER A 49 3.07 -2.20 -1.21
C SER A 49 3.11 -3.02 -2.51
N ALA A 50 3.55 -4.27 -2.48
CA ALA A 50 3.52 -5.15 -3.65
C ALA A 50 2.12 -5.73 -3.94
N LEU A 51 1.16 -5.54 -3.03
CA LEU A 51 -0.24 -5.97 -3.20
C LEU A 51 -1.00 -4.98 -4.08
N LEU A 52 -0.66 -4.96 -5.37
CA LEU A 52 -1.22 -4.03 -6.34
C LEU A 52 -2.68 -4.39 -6.70
N PRO A 53 -3.58 -3.40 -6.86
CA PRO A 53 -4.99 -3.65 -7.16
C PRO A 53 -5.25 -4.49 -8.43
N ASP A 54 -4.49 -4.25 -9.50
CA ASP A 54 -4.61 -4.93 -10.80
C ASP A 54 -4.29 -6.43 -10.74
N HIS A 55 -3.45 -6.83 -9.80
CA HIS A 55 -3.11 -8.23 -9.56
C HIS A 55 -4.04 -8.87 -8.53
N ALA A 56 -4.30 -8.16 -7.43
CA ALA A 56 -5.14 -8.66 -6.35
C ALA A 56 -6.57 -8.98 -6.82
N VAL A 57 -7.14 -8.16 -7.70
CA VAL A 57 -8.50 -8.40 -8.24
C VAL A 57 -8.68 -9.77 -8.88
N GLN A 58 -7.60 -10.40 -9.37
CA GLN A 58 -7.64 -11.71 -10.02
C GLN A 58 -7.78 -12.87 -9.02
N VAL A 59 -7.51 -12.62 -7.74
CA VAL A 59 -7.50 -13.65 -6.68
C VAL A 59 -8.54 -13.39 -5.59
N LEU A 60 -9.35 -12.32 -5.71
CA LEU A 60 -10.43 -12.04 -4.77
C LEU A 60 -11.55 -13.08 -4.92
N THR A 61 -12.02 -13.58 -3.79
CA THR A 61 -13.11 -14.56 -3.68
C THR A 61 -13.94 -14.27 -2.44
N ASP A 62 -14.90 -15.14 -2.11
CA ASP A 62 -15.61 -15.14 -0.83
C ASP A 62 -14.72 -15.46 0.38
N ARG A 63 -13.47 -15.87 0.15
CA ARG A 63 -12.46 -16.20 1.19
C ARG A 63 -11.22 -15.32 1.15
N VAL A 64 -11.09 -14.48 0.12
CA VAL A 64 -9.92 -13.62 -0.10
C VAL A 64 -10.40 -12.20 -0.30
N PHE A 65 -10.12 -11.37 0.69
CA PHE A 65 -10.50 -9.96 0.73
C PHE A 65 -9.26 -9.08 0.64
N ALA A 66 -9.44 -7.88 0.10
CA ALA A 66 -8.39 -6.87 0.06
C ALA A 66 -8.97 -5.51 0.40
N ALA A 67 -8.20 -4.73 1.14
CA ALA A 67 -8.47 -3.33 1.42
C ALA A 67 -7.22 -2.52 1.10
N TRP A 68 -7.40 -1.40 0.39
CA TRP A 68 -6.34 -0.43 0.18
C TRP A 68 -6.62 0.80 1.02
N LEU A 69 -5.63 1.19 1.81
CA LEU A 69 -5.66 2.42 2.58
C LEU A 69 -5.09 3.55 1.72
N THR A 70 -5.90 4.57 1.50
CA THR A 70 -5.50 5.78 0.80
C THR A 70 -5.67 6.96 1.72
N ALA A 71 -4.91 8.03 1.52
CA ALA A 71 -5.00 9.23 2.34
C ALA A 71 -4.85 10.49 1.50
N SER A 72 -5.22 11.63 2.10
CA SER A 72 -4.87 12.94 1.56
C SER A 72 -3.35 13.13 1.55
N GLU A 73 -2.85 13.93 0.60
CA GLU A 73 -1.42 14.23 0.53
C GLU A 73 -0.93 14.98 1.77
N ASP A 74 -1.78 15.82 2.35
CA ASP A 74 -1.49 16.57 3.57
C ASP A 74 -1.30 15.64 4.76
N LEU A 75 -2.20 14.66 4.95
CA LEU A 75 -2.05 13.67 6.02
C LEU A 75 -0.75 12.87 5.87
N ILE A 76 -0.45 12.39 4.65
CA ILE A 76 0.79 11.65 4.37
C ILE A 76 2.01 12.51 4.68
N ARG A 77 2.02 13.76 4.19
CA ARG A 77 3.12 14.71 4.41
C ARG A 77 3.33 14.98 5.89
N ASN A 78 2.25 15.29 6.61
CA ASN A 78 2.29 15.60 8.05
C ASN A 78 2.84 14.41 8.84
N ARG A 79 2.36 13.19 8.57
CA ARG A 79 2.86 11.97 9.23
C ARG A 79 4.33 11.71 8.91
N ILE A 80 4.74 11.79 7.64
CA ILE A 80 6.13 11.55 7.26
C ILE A 80 7.06 12.57 7.93
N TYR A 81 6.70 13.86 7.95
CA TYR A 81 7.52 14.88 8.58
C TYR A 81 7.59 14.74 10.11
N ALA A 82 6.48 14.38 10.76
CA ALA A 82 6.46 14.11 12.19
C ALA A 82 7.33 12.90 12.56
N GLU A 83 7.10 11.76 11.92
CA GLU A 83 7.80 10.50 12.24
C GLU A 83 9.29 10.53 11.87
N SER A 84 9.66 11.31 10.87
CA SER A 84 11.07 11.49 10.49
C SER A 84 11.80 12.55 11.33
N ARG A 85 11.12 13.29 12.22
CA ARG A 85 11.68 14.46 12.93
C ARG A 85 12.29 15.48 11.96
N TYR A 86 11.58 15.76 10.87
CA TYR A 86 12.09 16.54 9.74
C TYR A 86 12.66 17.91 10.14
N SER A 87 12.03 18.59 11.10
CA SER A 87 12.47 19.90 11.60
C SER A 87 13.85 19.86 12.27
N GLU A 88 14.25 18.73 12.85
CA GLU A 88 15.52 18.53 13.54
C GLU A 88 16.63 18.03 12.60
N MET A 89 16.28 17.63 11.37
CA MET A 89 17.24 17.05 10.43
C MET A 89 18.15 18.08 9.78
N VAL A 90 19.41 17.66 9.55
CA VAL A 90 20.37 18.36 8.69
C VAL A 90 19.88 18.39 7.24
N PRO A 91 20.35 19.34 6.40
CA PRO A 91 19.85 19.52 5.04
C PRO A 91 19.89 18.26 4.16
N PHE A 92 20.93 17.42 4.30
CA PHE A 92 21.01 16.17 3.55
C PHE A 92 19.92 15.17 3.97
N GLY A 93 19.64 15.05 5.27
CA GLY A 93 18.57 14.18 5.78
C GLY A 93 17.19 14.63 5.28
N ARG A 94 16.92 15.94 5.30
CA ARG A 94 15.68 16.51 4.74
C ARG A 94 15.48 16.15 3.28
N LYS A 95 16.52 16.26 2.44
CA LYS A 95 16.48 15.86 1.02
C LYS A 95 16.13 14.38 0.81
N LEU A 96 16.50 13.50 1.73
CA LEU A 96 16.12 12.08 1.66
C LEU A 96 14.66 11.87 2.03
N VAL A 97 14.18 12.57 3.06
CA VAL A 97 12.76 12.54 3.46
C VAL A 97 11.87 13.12 2.35
N ASP A 98 12.26 14.24 1.74
CA ASP A 98 11.50 14.85 0.64
C ASP A 98 11.38 13.88 -0.55
N ARG A 99 12.47 13.19 -0.92
CA ARG A 99 12.41 12.15 -1.96
C ARG A 99 11.53 10.96 -1.58
N PHE A 100 11.57 10.55 -0.32
CA PHE A 100 10.69 9.49 0.18
C PHE A 100 9.22 9.92 0.14
N LEU A 101 8.93 11.17 0.49
CA LEU A 101 7.60 11.77 0.41
C LEU A 101 7.11 11.79 -1.03
N ASP A 102 7.89 12.32 -1.98
CA ASP A 102 7.53 12.40 -3.40
C ASP A 102 7.13 11.02 -3.94
N ARG A 103 7.94 9.99 -3.65
CA ARG A 103 7.64 8.61 -4.04
C ARG A 103 6.38 8.08 -3.36
N THR A 104 6.18 8.35 -2.07
CA THR A 104 5.00 7.89 -1.34
C THR A 104 3.73 8.53 -1.88
N LEU A 105 3.76 9.83 -2.20
CA LEU A 105 2.63 10.55 -2.79
C LEU A 105 2.30 10.00 -4.19
N ALA A 106 3.31 9.81 -5.05
CA ALA A 106 3.12 9.22 -6.36
C ALA A 106 2.54 7.78 -6.27
N PHE A 107 2.99 6.98 -5.29
CA PHE A 107 2.44 5.64 -5.07
C PHE A 107 0.98 5.69 -4.57
N ASN A 108 0.67 6.57 -3.61
CA ASN A 108 -0.70 6.78 -3.14
C ASN A 108 -1.63 7.21 -4.28
N HIS A 109 -1.19 8.12 -5.14
CA HIS A 109 -1.95 8.54 -6.33
C HIS A 109 -2.19 7.37 -7.29
N PHE A 110 -1.16 6.56 -7.55
CA PHE A 110 -1.28 5.35 -8.36
C PHE A 110 -2.32 4.38 -7.77
N ILE A 111 -2.22 4.05 -6.48
CA ILE A 111 -3.18 3.14 -5.81
C ILE A 111 -4.60 3.70 -5.88
N ARG A 112 -4.81 4.99 -5.55
CA ARG A 112 -6.12 5.65 -5.65
C ARG A 112 -6.71 5.56 -7.06
N SER A 113 -5.88 5.77 -8.08
CA SER A 113 -6.32 5.70 -9.47
C SER A 113 -6.71 4.27 -9.88
N GLU A 114 -5.93 3.28 -9.45
CA GLU A 114 -6.16 1.88 -9.78
C GLU A 114 -7.41 1.30 -9.10
N VAL A 115 -7.62 1.60 -7.80
CA VAL A 115 -8.82 1.13 -7.10
C VAL A 115 -10.08 1.74 -7.69
N VAL A 116 -10.06 3.02 -8.08
CA VAL A 116 -11.17 3.67 -8.79
C VAL A 116 -11.38 3.03 -10.17
N ARG A 117 -10.31 2.85 -10.95
CA ARG A 117 -10.37 2.26 -12.30
C ARG A 117 -10.95 0.84 -12.29
N LEU A 118 -10.66 0.06 -11.25
CA LEU A 118 -11.11 -1.33 -11.09
C LEU A 118 -12.41 -1.45 -10.28
N SER A 119 -12.99 -0.34 -9.82
CA SER A 119 -14.17 -0.33 -8.92
C SER A 119 -13.96 -1.19 -7.67
N LEU A 120 -12.74 -1.17 -7.13
CA LEU A 120 -12.39 -1.90 -5.92
C LEU A 120 -12.66 -1.06 -4.68
N PRO A 121 -13.06 -1.69 -3.56
CA PRO A 121 -13.23 -0.98 -2.30
C PRO A 121 -11.89 -0.43 -1.80
N ASN A 122 -11.89 0.82 -1.34
CA ASN A 122 -10.76 1.44 -0.68
C ASN A 122 -11.23 2.19 0.58
N ILE A 123 -10.34 2.33 1.55
CA ILE A 123 -10.60 3.10 2.76
C ILE A 123 -9.82 4.40 2.64
N ASP A 124 -10.54 5.52 2.53
CA ASP A 124 -9.95 6.85 2.63
C ASP A 124 -9.76 7.20 4.12
N VAL A 125 -8.49 7.31 4.52
CA VAL A 125 -8.08 7.57 5.90
C VAL A 125 -7.96 9.07 6.10
N GLY A 126 -8.86 9.62 6.91
CA GLY A 126 -8.81 11.01 7.37
C GLY A 126 -7.93 11.19 8.61
N GLU A 127 -7.66 12.44 8.98
CA GLU A 127 -6.78 12.77 10.11
C GLU A 127 -7.35 12.32 11.48
N ASP A 128 -8.67 12.26 11.62
CA ASP A 128 -9.37 11.95 12.88
C ASP A 128 -9.82 10.48 13.01
N VAL A 129 -9.38 9.60 12.11
CA VAL A 129 -9.74 8.18 12.16
C VAL A 129 -8.86 7.47 13.19
N SER A 130 -9.48 6.93 14.25
CA SER A 130 -8.76 6.12 15.24
C SER A 130 -8.32 4.77 14.66
N GLU A 131 -7.31 4.16 15.27
CA GLU A 131 -6.85 2.82 14.87
C GLU A 131 -7.96 1.77 14.97
N GLU A 132 -8.82 1.88 16.01
CA GLU A 132 -9.95 0.98 16.23
C GLU A 132 -11.03 1.16 15.14
N GLU A 133 -11.37 2.40 14.80
CA GLU A 133 -12.30 2.69 13.71
C GLU A 133 -11.76 2.18 12.36
N LEU A 134 -10.46 2.35 12.11
CA LEU A 134 -9.83 1.85 10.89
C LEU A 134 -9.86 0.32 10.83
N ALA A 135 -9.59 -0.35 11.95
CA ALA A 135 -9.67 -1.80 12.04
C ALA A 135 -11.10 -2.30 11.76
N LEU A 136 -12.12 -1.64 12.33
CA LEU A 136 -13.52 -1.97 12.07
C LEU A 136 -13.86 -1.84 10.58
N ARG A 137 -13.45 -0.75 9.92
CA ARG A 137 -13.66 -0.58 8.47
C ARG A 137 -12.99 -1.66 7.64
N CYS A 138 -11.79 -2.11 8.02
CA CYS A 138 -11.13 -3.24 7.38
C CYS A 138 -11.93 -4.54 7.56
N LEU A 139 -12.50 -4.79 8.75
CA LEU A 139 -13.35 -5.95 9.01
C LEU A 139 -14.64 -5.90 8.17
N GLU A 140 -15.28 -4.73 8.06
CA GLU A 140 -16.50 -4.55 7.25
C GLU A 140 -16.29 -4.89 5.76
N MET A 141 -15.07 -4.70 5.23
CA MET A 141 -14.71 -5.08 3.87
C MET A 141 -14.64 -6.60 3.65
N MET A 142 -14.54 -7.39 4.72
CA MET A 142 -14.48 -8.86 4.64
C MET A 142 -15.87 -9.52 4.62
N GLY A 143 -16.94 -8.74 4.55
CA GLY A 143 -18.32 -9.25 4.62
C GLY A 143 -18.74 -9.59 6.06
N PRO A 144 -20.00 -10.02 6.27
CA PRO A 144 -20.48 -10.35 7.61
C PRO A 144 -19.67 -11.52 8.18
N ASN A 145 -19.16 -11.35 9.40
CA ASN A 145 -18.63 -12.45 10.21
C ASN A 145 -19.74 -13.49 10.40
N THR A 146 -19.77 -14.53 9.57
CA THR A 146 -20.62 -15.72 9.78
C THR A 146 -20.06 -16.60 10.88
#